data_AF-A0ABC8AGK1-F1
#
_entry.id   AF-A0ABC8AGK1-F1
#
_cell.length_a   1.000
_cell.length_b   1.000
_cell.length_c   1.000
_cell.angle_alpha   90.00
_cell.angle_beta   90.00
_cell.angle_gamma   90.00
#
_symmetry.space_group_name_H-M   'P 1'
#
loop_
_entity.id
_entity.type
_entity.pdbx_description
1 polymer ?
#
loop_
_entity_poly.entity_id
_entity_poly.type
_entity_poly.pdbx_seq_one_letter_code
_entity_poly.pdbx_strand_id
1 'polypeptide(L)'
;MQRYTSLVSLTMFAFPRLRFVLVGTQHPGNIGAAARAMKTMGISRLVLVAPECQLDEHAYRRSAGAEDVLEAASVHTVLADAVADCTFVLGCTARTRRVAFEELRPAAAASQILANINAAGEVALLFGRERTGLTNEELQLCHVAVHIPADPLFSSLNLAAAVQILAYEIRLASLDAPSAPLHSTSGFRKTPASHAQLEGLFGQFKQTLDEIDFHKGRAPESAMRKLRRLFAKAELTQQEIRLLRGVLSDVQRIVMLKRQRDT
;
A
#
# COMPACT_ATOMS: atom_id res chain seq x y z
N MET A 1 42.81 8.03 -16.29
CA MET A 1 41.87 9.15 -16.06
C MET A 1 40.80 9.17 -17.16
N GLN A 2 40.04 8.08 -17.28
CA GLN A 2 39.06 7.88 -18.37
C GLN A 2 38.01 6.82 -17.97
N ARG A 3 37.48 6.91 -16.74
CA ARG A 3 36.44 6.03 -16.19
C ARG A 3 35.40 6.78 -15.33
N TYR A 4 35.13 8.05 -15.66
CA TYR A 4 34.19 8.87 -14.89
C TYR A 4 33.13 9.58 -15.74
N THR A 5 32.98 9.17 -17.00
CA THR A 5 32.10 9.86 -17.96
C THR A 5 31.11 8.89 -18.61
N SER A 6 30.41 8.09 -17.81
CA SER A 6 29.27 7.27 -18.30
C SER A 6 28.22 6.97 -17.23
N LEU A 7 28.04 7.84 -16.23
CA LEU A 7 26.93 7.74 -15.25
C LEU A 7 26.16 9.06 -15.10
N VAL A 8 26.21 9.91 -16.12
CA VAL A 8 25.32 11.07 -16.23
C VAL A 8 24.53 10.91 -17.52
N SER A 9 23.56 10.00 -17.50
CA SER A 9 22.51 9.98 -18.52
C SER A 9 21.22 9.45 -17.89
N LEU A 10 20.23 10.33 -17.88
CA LEU A 10 18.89 10.28 -17.28
C LEU A 10 18.79 10.34 -15.76
N THR A 11 18.22 11.46 -15.30
CA THR A 11 17.30 11.59 -14.16
C THR A 11 16.17 10.55 -14.25
N MET A 12 16.50 9.27 -14.11
CA MET A 12 15.52 8.21 -13.90
C MET A 12 15.34 8.05 -12.40
N PHE A 13 14.14 8.40 -11.91
CA PHE A 13 13.72 7.99 -10.58
C PHE A 13 13.88 6.46 -10.46
N ALA A 14 14.57 6.01 -9.40
CA ALA A 14 14.99 4.62 -9.27
C ALA A 14 13.82 3.66 -9.01
N PHE A 15 12.67 4.17 -8.58
CA PHE A 15 11.53 3.37 -8.12
C PHE A 15 10.20 3.80 -8.79
N PRO A 16 10.03 3.63 -10.11
CA PRO A 16 8.85 4.14 -10.82
C PRO A 16 7.52 3.47 -10.42
N ARG A 17 7.57 2.28 -9.82
CA ARG A 17 6.38 1.52 -9.38
C ARG A 17 6.10 1.63 -7.88
N LEU A 18 6.87 2.44 -7.16
CA LEU A 18 6.69 2.66 -5.74
C LEU A 18 6.10 4.04 -5.50
N ARG A 19 4.94 4.09 -4.86
CA ARG A 19 4.33 5.35 -4.41
C ARG A 19 4.30 5.45 -2.89
N PHE A 20 4.64 6.62 -2.38
CA PHE A 20 4.48 6.96 -0.98
C PHE A 20 3.16 7.71 -0.85
N VAL A 21 2.28 7.21 0.01
CA VAL A 21 0.93 7.74 0.18
C VAL A 21 0.83 8.37 1.55
N LEU A 22 0.60 9.68 1.62
CA LEU A 22 0.39 10.40 2.87
C LEU A 22 -1.11 10.62 3.08
N VAL A 23 -1.65 10.03 4.14
CA VAL A 23 -3.09 10.01 4.43
C VAL A 23 -3.42 10.99 5.54
N GLY A 24 -4.25 11.99 5.24
CA GLY A 24 -4.76 12.95 6.21
C GLY A 24 -3.69 13.89 6.79
N THR A 25 -2.61 14.18 6.07
CA THR A 25 -1.51 15.01 6.58
C THR A 25 -2.03 16.37 7.03
N GLN A 26 -1.69 16.75 8.27
CA GLN A 26 -2.22 17.93 8.94
C GLN A 26 -1.33 19.16 8.80
N HIS A 27 -0.02 18.95 8.62
CA HIS A 27 0.93 20.05 8.50
C HIS A 27 1.65 20.06 7.14
N PRO A 28 1.57 21.16 6.37
CA PRO A 28 2.13 21.22 5.02
C PRO A 28 3.65 21.06 5.01
N GLY A 29 4.33 21.55 6.05
CA GLY A 29 5.77 21.36 6.23
C GLY A 29 6.21 19.89 6.34
N ASN A 30 5.34 18.99 6.80
CA ASN A 30 5.62 17.56 6.80
C ASN A 30 5.52 16.97 5.40
N ILE A 31 4.62 17.45 4.55
CA ILE A 31 4.53 17.03 3.15
C ILE A 31 5.82 17.43 2.41
N GLY A 32 6.26 18.69 2.58
CA GLY A 32 7.52 19.16 2.02
C GLY A 32 8.73 18.35 2.50
N ALA A 33 8.85 18.13 3.81
CA ALA A 33 9.95 17.36 4.38
C ALA A 33 9.92 15.88 3.94
N ALA A 34 8.73 15.28 3.76
CA ALA A 34 8.58 13.94 3.21
C ALA A 34 9.02 13.87 1.74
N ALA A 35 8.62 14.85 0.91
CA ALA A 35 9.07 14.94 -0.48
C ALA A 35 10.60 15.04 -0.58
N ARG A 36 11.23 15.86 0.29
CA ARG A 36 12.69 15.93 0.40
C ARG A 36 13.32 14.58 0.74
N ALA A 37 12.79 13.90 1.74
CA ALA A 37 13.28 12.60 2.18
C ALA A 37 13.17 11.54 1.07
N MET A 38 12.05 11.53 0.34
CA MET A 38 11.83 10.66 -0.82
C MET A 38 12.84 10.95 -1.93
N LYS A 39 12.99 12.22 -2.35
CA LYS A 39 13.89 12.60 -3.45
C LYS A 39 15.34 12.28 -3.13
N THR A 40 15.77 12.51 -1.89
CA THR A 40 17.13 12.18 -1.41
C THR A 40 17.43 10.68 -1.58
N MET A 41 16.41 9.83 -1.49
CA MET A 41 16.52 8.38 -1.64
C MET A 41 16.13 7.87 -3.04
N GLY A 42 15.91 8.75 -4.02
CA GLY A 42 15.59 8.38 -5.41
C GLY A 42 14.13 8.00 -5.66
N ILE A 43 13.23 8.32 -4.73
CA ILE A 43 11.78 8.06 -4.80
C ILE A 43 11.07 9.37 -5.17
N SER A 44 10.07 9.32 -6.05
CA SER A 44 9.40 10.53 -6.54
C SER A 44 7.90 10.49 -6.65
N ARG A 45 7.27 9.30 -6.61
CA ARG A 45 5.82 9.20 -6.69
C ARG A 45 5.20 9.45 -5.32
N LEU A 46 4.86 10.71 -5.08
CA LEU A 46 4.09 11.14 -3.92
C LEU A 46 2.59 11.12 -4.26
N VAL A 47 1.79 10.58 -3.34
CA VAL A 47 0.33 10.62 -3.41
C VAL A 47 -0.20 11.17 -2.09
N LEU A 48 -1.10 12.15 -2.18
CA LEU A 48 -1.78 12.73 -1.02
C LEU A 48 -3.22 12.24 -1.00
N VAL A 49 -3.65 11.71 0.14
CA VAL A 49 -5.04 11.23 0.33
C VAL A 49 -5.70 12.05 1.42
N ALA A 50 -6.79 12.73 1.05
CA ALA A 50 -7.56 13.59 1.94
C ALA A 50 -6.68 14.48 2.84
N PRO A 51 -5.69 15.23 2.29
CA PRO A 51 -4.83 16.07 3.13
C PRO A 51 -5.69 17.08 3.90
N GLU A 52 -5.42 17.22 5.21
CA GLU A 52 -6.13 18.14 6.10
C GLU A 52 -5.51 19.55 6.07
N CYS A 53 -4.55 19.76 5.17
CA CYS A 53 -3.90 21.03 4.88
C CYS A 53 -3.73 21.23 3.37
N GLN A 54 -3.54 22.49 2.95
CA GLN A 54 -3.17 22.83 1.58
C GLN A 54 -1.65 22.85 1.43
N LEU A 55 -1.15 22.54 0.23
CA LEU A 55 0.23 22.82 -0.12
C LEU A 55 0.44 24.33 -0.17
N ASP A 56 1.30 24.84 0.71
CA ASP A 56 1.58 26.26 0.86
C ASP A 56 3.09 26.53 0.82
N GLU A 57 3.49 27.79 1.00
CA GLU A 57 4.91 28.19 1.03
C GLU A 57 5.73 27.42 2.08
N HIS A 58 5.11 26.94 3.17
CA HIS A 58 5.80 26.11 4.15
C HIS A 58 6.13 24.73 3.58
N ALA A 59 5.24 24.10 2.81
CA ALA A 59 5.55 22.85 2.11
C ALA A 59 6.73 23.03 1.15
N TYR A 60 6.68 24.04 0.28
CA TYR A 60 7.74 24.31 -0.71
C TYR A 60 9.09 24.69 -0.06
N ARG A 61 9.09 25.49 1.01
CA ARG A 61 10.34 25.77 1.74
C ARG A 61 10.93 24.53 2.40
N ARG A 62 10.07 23.60 2.85
CA ARG A 62 10.51 22.37 3.51
C ARG A 62 10.92 21.27 2.54
N SER A 63 10.52 21.33 1.26
CA SER A 63 11.00 20.41 0.21
C SER A 63 12.46 20.63 -0.15
N ALA A 64 12.95 21.87 -0.07
CA ALA A 64 14.36 22.23 -0.24
C ALA A 64 15.01 21.57 -1.48
N GLY A 65 14.48 21.84 -2.67
CA GLY A 65 14.96 21.27 -3.94
C GLY A 65 14.18 20.04 -4.42
N ALA A 66 13.09 19.67 -3.73
CA ALA A 66 12.18 18.57 -4.08
C ALA A 66 10.79 19.06 -4.50
N GLU A 67 10.71 20.27 -5.05
CA GLU A 67 9.46 20.90 -5.49
C GLU A 67 8.79 20.10 -6.62
N ASP A 68 9.59 19.50 -7.51
CA ASP A 68 9.14 18.59 -8.58
C ASP A 68 8.35 17.39 -8.05
N VAL A 69 8.70 16.85 -6.87
CA VAL A 69 7.95 15.76 -6.22
C VAL A 69 6.60 16.24 -5.70
N LEU A 70 6.53 17.49 -5.21
CA LEU A 70 5.27 18.11 -4.78
C LEU A 70 4.38 18.44 -5.97
N GLU A 71 4.94 19.00 -7.03
CA GLU A 71 4.22 19.38 -8.26
C GLU A 71 3.69 18.16 -9.02
N ALA A 72 4.43 17.05 -9.01
CA ALA A 72 3.98 15.79 -9.60
C ALA A 72 3.04 14.98 -8.69
N ALA A 73 2.78 15.43 -7.46
CA ALA A 73 1.97 14.67 -6.51
C ALA A 73 0.50 14.63 -6.92
N SER A 74 -0.06 13.43 -7.03
CA SER A 74 -1.51 13.27 -7.24
C SER A 74 -2.27 13.37 -5.92
N VAL A 75 -3.43 14.03 -5.93
CA VAL A 75 -4.29 14.19 -4.75
C VAL A 75 -5.58 13.41 -4.95
N HIS A 76 -5.93 12.59 -3.96
CA HIS A 76 -7.15 11.78 -3.95
C HIS A 76 -7.97 12.10 -2.70
N THR A 77 -9.29 11.93 -2.79
CA THR A 77 -10.19 12.10 -1.64
C THR A 77 -10.31 10.82 -0.81
N VAL A 78 -10.19 9.65 -1.45
CA VAL A 78 -10.40 8.34 -0.82
C VAL A 78 -9.17 7.47 -0.99
N LEU A 79 -8.75 6.79 0.08
CA LEU A 79 -7.57 5.93 0.06
C LEU A 79 -7.71 4.77 -0.93
N ALA A 80 -8.89 4.16 -1.01
CA ALA A 80 -9.15 3.03 -1.92
C ALA A 80 -8.83 3.36 -3.38
N ASP A 81 -9.12 4.59 -3.83
CA ASP A 81 -8.84 5.03 -5.20
C ASP A 81 -7.32 5.16 -5.44
N ALA A 82 -6.60 5.71 -4.46
CA ALA A 82 -5.15 5.92 -4.54
C ALA A 82 -4.32 4.62 -4.62
N VAL A 83 -4.89 3.50 -4.17
CA VAL A 83 -4.23 2.18 -4.15
C VAL A 83 -4.89 1.13 -5.06
N ALA A 84 -5.93 1.49 -5.80
CA ALA A 84 -6.77 0.56 -6.55
C ALA A 84 -6.00 -0.35 -7.54
N ASP A 85 -4.97 0.19 -8.18
CA ASP A 85 -4.11 -0.50 -9.14
C ASP A 85 -2.90 -1.19 -8.49
N CYS A 86 -2.64 -0.94 -7.20
CA CYS A 86 -1.53 -1.58 -6.49
C CYS A 86 -1.76 -3.08 -6.32
N THR A 87 -0.72 -3.87 -6.50
CA THR A 87 -0.70 -5.31 -6.20
C THR A 87 -0.14 -5.59 -4.81
N PHE A 88 0.53 -4.60 -4.19
CA PHE A 88 1.04 -4.71 -2.83
C PHE A 88 0.94 -3.37 -2.10
N VAL A 89 0.35 -3.39 -0.90
CA VAL A 89 0.05 -2.19 -0.09
C VAL A 89 0.52 -2.43 1.34
N LEU A 90 1.41 -1.58 1.82
CA LEU A 90 1.96 -1.63 3.17
C LEU A 90 1.52 -0.41 3.97
N GLY A 91 1.18 -0.58 5.25
CA GLY A 91 0.82 0.53 6.15
C GLY A 91 1.82 0.74 7.28
N CYS A 92 2.41 1.93 7.40
CA CYS A 92 3.29 2.27 8.50
C CYS A 92 2.49 2.59 9.78
N THR A 93 2.83 1.95 10.90
CA THR A 93 2.15 2.15 12.20
C THR A 93 3.12 2.08 13.38
N ALA A 94 2.98 3.01 14.33
CA ALA A 94 3.68 2.98 15.61
C ALA A 94 3.02 2.04 16.63
N ARG A 95 1.77 1.62 16.38
CA ARG A 95 1.00 0.78 17.31
C ARG A 95 0.90 -0.64 16.79
N THR A 96 1.34 -1.60 17.60
CA THR A 96 0.96 -3.01 17.52
C THR A 96 -0.53 -3.11 17.90
N ARG A 97 -1.43 -2.79 16.98
CA ARG A 97 -2.87 -2.90 17.24
C ARG A 97 -3.23 -4.38 17.36
N ARG A 98 -4.28 -4.70 18.13
CA ARG A 98 -4.84 -6.06 18.35
C ARG A 98 -5.33 -6.78 17.07
N VAL A 99 -5.06 -6.23 15.88
CA VAL A 99 -5.46 -6.80 14.60
C VAL A 99 -4.27 -7.60 14.06
N ALA A 100 -4.49 -8.89 13.82
CA ALA A 100 -3.48 -9.87 13.45
C ALA A 100 -2.97 -9.71 12.00
N PHE A 101 -2.40 -8.55 11.68
CA PHE A 101 -1.60 -8.34 10.48
C PHE A 101 -0.22 -8.94 10.66
N GLU A 102 0.38 -9.39 9.55
CA GLU A 102 1.82 -9.58 9.52
C GLU A 102 2.49 -8.21 9.68
N GLU A 103 3.43 -8.14 10.61
CA GLU A 103 4.16 -6.91 10.94
C GLU A 103 5.61 -7.09 10.53
N LEU A 104 6.08 -6.19 9.67
CA LEU A 104 7.44 -6.19 9.13
C LEU A 104 8.26 -5.06 9.75
N ARG A 105 9.54 -5.35 10.00
CA ARG A 105 10.54 -4.32 10.27
C ARG A 105 10.94 -3.61 8.97
N PRO A 106 11.51 -2.38 9.03
CA PRO A 106 11.86 -1.59 7.86
C PRO A 106 12.68 -2.33 6.80
N ALA A 107 13.75 -3.02 7.18
CA ALA A 107 14.58 -3.79 6.26
C ALA A 107 13.81 -4.94 5.55
N ALA A 108 12.94 -5.64 6.29
CA ALA A 108 12.11 -6.70 5.71
C ALA A 108 11.05 -6.15 4.76
N ALA A 109 10.45 -5.02 5.12
CA ALA A 109 9.51 -4.31 4.25
C ALA A 109 10.20 -3.83 2.96
N ALA A 110 11.40 -3.27 3.05
CA ALA A 110 12.20 -2.87 1.89
C ALA A 110 12.45 -4.04 0.93
N SER A 111 12.88 -5.19 1.44
CA SER A 111 13.08 -6.41 0.63
C SER A 111 11.80 -6.86 -0.09
N GLN A 112 10.65 -6.87 0.60
CA GLN A 112 9.38 -7.25 -0.04
C GLN A 112 8.90 -6.22 -1.07
N ILE A 113 9.12 -4.93 -0.82
CA ILE A 113 8.82 -3.85 -1.78
C ILE A 113 9.62 -4.07 -3.07
N LEU A 114 10.93 -4.30 -2.97
CA LEU A 114 11.78 -4.51 -4.13
C LEU A 114 11.42 -5.79 -4.89
N ALA A 115 11.10 -6.88 -4.18
CA ALA A 115 10.64 -8.12 -4.80
C ALA A 115 9.37 -7.91 -5.64
N ASN A 116 8.38 -7.17 -5.11
CA ASN A 116 7.13 -6.86 -5.81
C ASN A 116 7.37 -5.92 -7.02
N ILE A 117 8.23 -4.91 -6.89
CA ILE A 117 8.60 -4.03 -8.00
C ILE A 117 9.29 -4.83 -9.12
N ASN A 118 10.20 -5.75 -8.78
CA ASN A 118 10.89 -6.62 -9.74
C ASN A 118 9.95 -7.62 -10.43
N ALA A 119 8.84 -7.97 -9.78
CA ALA A 119 7.73 -8.71 -10.37
C ALA A 119 6.80 -7.84 -11.25
N ALA A 120 7.16 -6.57 -11.49
CA ALA A 120 6.39 -5.56 -12.21
C ALA A 120 5.06 -5.16 -11.52
N GLY A 121 4.95 -5.37 -10.21
CA GLY A 121 3.80 -4.93 -9.41
C GLY A 121 3.86 -3.44 -9.06
N GLU A 122 2.69 -2.81 -8.95
CA GLU A 122 2.53 -1.47 -8.39
C GLU A 122 2.46 -1.56 -6.86
N VAL A 123 3.31 -0.80 -6.16
CA VAL A 123 3.46 -0.88 -4.71
C VAL A 123 3.14 0.46 -4.05
N ALA A 124 2.34 0.43 -2.98
CA ALA A 124 2.06 1.59 -2.16
C ALA A 124 2.56 1.40 -0.71
N LEU A 125 3.25 2.41 -0.20
CA LEU A 125 3.64 2.51 1.20
C LEU A 125 2.88 3.68 1.84
N LEU A 126 1.95 3.36 2.74
CA LEU A 126 1.04 4.31 3.38
C LEU A 126 1.61 4.85 4.68
N PHE A 127 1.48 6.16 4.88
CA PHE A 127 1.78 6.86 6.11
C PHE A 127 0.53 7.61 6.56
N GLY A 128 0.18 7.46 7.83
CA GLY A 128 -1.01 8.10 8.39
C GLY A 128 -0.75 9.48 8.97
N ARG A 129 -1.81 10.02 9.55
CA ARG A 129 -1.86 11.33 10.23
C ARG A 129 -0.84 11.40 11.35
N GLU A 130 -0.28 12.57 11.60
CA GLU A 130 0.78 12.80 12.58
C GLU A 130 0.43 12.32 14.00
N ARG A 131 -0.82 12.53 14.42
CA ARG A 131 -1.25 12.24 15.79
C ARG A 131 -1.90 10.87 15.96
N THR A 132 -2.66 10.44 14.95
CA THR A 132 -3.56 9.27 15.06
C THR A 132 -3.10 8.10 14.20
N GLY A 133 -2.17 8.33 13.27
CA GLY A 133 -1.74 7.36 12.28
C GLY A 133 -2.86 7.00 11.30
N LEU A 134 -2.75 5.79 10.74
CA LEU A 134 -3.80 5.22 9.89
C LEU A 134 -4.99 4.76 10.73
N THR A 135 -6.22 4.94 10.25
CA THR A 135 -7.42 4.39 10.88
C THR A 135 -7.44 2.87 10.75
N ASN A 136 -8.33 2.19 11.48
CA ASN A 136 -8.47 0.74 11.34
C ASN A 136 -9.01 0.35 9.96
N GLU A 137 -9.84 1.19 9.35
CA GLU A 137 -10.36 1.00 8.00
C GLU A 137 -9.25 1.16 6.96
N GLU A 138 -8.40 2.18 7.10
CA GLU A 138 -7.24 2.39 6.24
C GLU A 138 -6.24 1.22 6.35
N LEU A 139 -5.98 0.72 7.57
CA LEU A 139 -5.13 -0.46 7.78
C LEU A 139 -5.71 -1.75 7.18
N GLN A 140 -7.04 -1.88 7.06
CA GLN A 140 -7.67 -3.05 6.44
C GLN A 140 -7.46 -3.13 4.93
N LEU A 141 -7.06 -2.03 4.30
CA LEU A 141 -6.67 -1.99 2.89
C LEU A 141 -5.21 -2.44 2.69
N CYS A 142 -4.43 -2.54 3.76
CA CYS A 142 -3.04 -3.00 3.70
C CYS A 142 -2.96 -4.53 3.69
N HIS A 143 -1.97 -5.04 2.96
CA HIS A 143 -1.58 -6.44 2.99
C HIS A 143 -0.74 -6.74 4.24
N VAL A 144 0.19 -5.82 4.56
CA VAL A 144 1.10 -5.92 5.72
C VAL A 144 1.21 -4.59 6.45
N ALA A 145 1.57 -4.66 7.73
CA ALA A 145 1.94 -3.50 8.52
C ALA A 145 3.47 -3.37 8.58
N VAL A 146 3.96 -2.13 8.61
CA VAL A 146 5.38 -1.83 8.85
C VAL A 146 5.50 -1.10 10.16
N HIS A 147 6.35 -1.61 11.04
CA HIS A 147 6.63 -1.01 12.34
C HIS A 147 8.10 -0.63 12.43
N ILE A 148 8.35 0.67 12.64
CA ILE A 148 9.70 1.19 12.88
C ILE A 148 10.00 1.03 14.38
N PRO A 149 11.00 0.21 14.76
CA PRO A 149 11.39 0.09 16.15
C PRO A 149 11.84 1.46 16.69
N ALA A 150 11.27 1.85 17.81
CA ALA A 150 11.54 3.10 18.52
C ALA A 150 11.53 2.86 20.03
N ASP A 151 11.84 3.90 20.81
CA ASP A 151 11.72 3.82 22.26
C ASP A 151 10.26 3.49 22.64
N PRO A 152 9.99 2.41 23.41
CA PRO A 152 8.62 2.06 23.84
C PRO A 152 7.90 3.17 24.60
N LEU A 153 8.63 4.06 25.28
CA LEU A 153 8.10 5.20 26.02
C LEU A 153 7.88 6.44 25.12
N PHE A 154 8.46 6.47 23.92
CA PHE A 154 8.37 7.58 22.99
C PHE A 154 8.44 7.10 21.52
N SER A 155 7.45 6.30 21.12
CA SER A 155 7.47 5.57 19.84
C SER A 155 6.84 6.31 18.66
N SER A 156 6.32 7.52 18.88
CA SER A 156 5.66 8.31 17.83
C SER A 156 6.68 9.15 17.07
N LEU A 157 7.11 8.65 15.91
CA LEU A 157 7.98 9.42 15.02
C LEU A 157 7.20 10.55 14.32
N ASN A 158 7.90 11.65 14.03
CA ASN A 158 7.41 12.63 13.06
C ASN A 158 7.20 11.97 11.69
N LEU A 159 6.16 12.39 10.94
CA LEU A 159 5.81 11.84 9.64
C LEU A 159 6.99 11.79 8.67
N ALA A 160 7.71 12.90 8.49
CA ALA A 160 8.85 12.97 7.57
C ALA A 160 10.03 12.11 8.06
N ALA A 161 10.20 11.92 9.36
CA ALA A 161 11.22 11.02 9.90
C ALA A 161 10.89 9.55 9.60
N ALA A 162 9.63 9.14 9.76
CA ALA A 162 9.18 7.80 9.38
C ALA A 162 9.35 7.55 7.88
N VAL A 163 8.97 8.53 7.04
CA VAL A 163 9.22 8.52 5.59
C VAL A 163 10.71 8.35 5.30
N GLN A 164 11.57 9.10 5.98
CA GLN A 164 13.02 9.08 5.77
C GLN A 164 13.64 7.71 6.09
N ILE A 165 13.25 7.08 7.20
CA ILE A 165 13.75 5.76 7.59
C ILE A 165 13.36 4.70 6.55
N LEU A 166 12.08 4.66 6.15
CA LEU A 166 11.63 3.66 5.19
C LEU A 166 12.23 3.90 3.80
N ALA A 167 12.30 5.15 3.36
CA ALA A 167 12.95 5.51 2.09
C ALA A 167 14.44 5.12 2.09
N TYR A 168 15.14 5.34 3.20
CA TYR A 168 16.54 4.94 3.35
C TYR A 168 16.72 3.42 3.28
N GLU A 169 15.89 2.66 3.99
CA GLU A 169 15.95 1.18 3.97
C GLU A 169 15.67 0.62 2.57
N ILE A 170 14.71 1.21 1.84
CA ILE A 170 14.47 0.85 0.43
C ILE A 170 15.69 1.14 -0.43
N ARG A 171 16.31 2.31 -0.25
CA ARG A 171 17.52 2.71 -0.98
C ARG A 171 18.69 1.78 -0.67
N LEU A 172 18.91 1.45 0.61
CA LEU A 172 19.96 0.54 1.05
C LEU A 172 19.77 -0.86 0.44
N ALA A 173 18.57 -1.43 0.59
CA ALA A 173 18.25 -2.73 0.01
C ALA A 173 18.41 -2.75 -1.53
N SER A 174 18.15 -1.63 -2.21
CA SER A 174 18.35 -1.51 -3.66
C SER A 174 19.83 -1.51 -4.08
N LEU A 175 20.72 -1.04 -3.20
CA LEU A 175 22.17 -1.04 -3.42
C LEU A 175 22.80 -2.40 -3.14
N ASP A 176 22.25 -3.11 -2.16
CA ASP A 176 22.71 -4.45 -1.76
C ASP A 176 22.14 -5.55 -2.65
N ALA A 177 21.09 -5.26 -3.42
CA ALA A 177 20.54 -6.19 -4.39
C ALA A 177 21.61 -6.48 -5.47
N PRO A 178 22.08 -7.72 -5.62
CA PRO A 178 22.98 -8.06 -6.71
C PRO A 178 22.30 -7.69 -8.02
N SER A 179 23.07 -7.13 -8.96
CA SER A 179 22.62 -6.80 -10.32
C SER A 179 22.07 -8.06 -10.99
N ALA A 180 20.80 -8.37 -10.73
CA ALA A 180 20.17 -9.55 -11.27
C ALA A 180 20.11 -9.36 -12.78
N PRO A 181 20.56 -10.35 -13.58
CA PRO A 181 20.36 -10.30 -15.02
C PRO A 181 18.89 -10.05 -15.30
N LEU A 182 18.61 -9.14 -16.25
CA LEU A 182 17.30 -8.96 -16.87
C LEU A 182 16.95 -10.21 -17.69
N HIS A 183 16.78 -11.35 -17.02
CA HIS A 183 16.33 -12.59 -17.63
C HIS A 183 15.07 -13.05 -16.93
N SER A 184 13.96 -12.63 -17.53
CA SER A 184 12.66 -13.24 -17.37
C SER A 184 12.76 -14.73 -17.68
N THR A 185 12.64 -15.59 -16.68
CA THR A 185 12.08 -16.91 -16.93
C THR A 185 10.62 -16.67 -17.32
N SER A 186 10.33 -16.80 -18.61
CA SER A 186 8.99 -16.80 -19.20
C SER A 186 8.23 -18.09 -18.87
N GLY A 187 8.24 -18.48 -17.59
CA GLY A 187 7.16 -19.29 -17.06
C GLY A 187 5.92 -18.40 -16.98
N PHE A 188 4.73 -18.93 -17.28
CA PHE A 188 3.44 -18.26 -17.14
C PHE A 188 3.36 -17.48 -15.82
N ARG A 189 3.78 -16.21 -15.81
CA ARG A 189 3.71 -15.36 -14.62
C ARG A 189 2.23 -15.09 -14.43
N LYS A 190 1.61 -15.79 -13.47
CA LYS A 190 0.23 -15.54 -13.12
C LYS A 190 0.13 -14.07 -12.72
N THR A 191 -0.75 -13.32 -13.37
CA THR A 191 -0.92 -11.90 -13.09
C THR A 191 -1.51 -11.73 -11.70
N PRO A 192 -0.82 -11.06 -10.75
CA PRO A 192 -1.37 -10.81 -9.43
C PRO A 192 -2.67 -10.01 -9.53
N ALA A 193 -3.57 -10.24 -8.58
CA ALA A 193 -4.75 -9.41 -8.44
C ALA A 193 -4.38 -7.99 -8.01
N SER A 194 -5.07 -6.99 -8.56
CA SER A 194 -4.99 -5.64 -8.02
C SER A 194 -5.78 -5.52 -6.72
N HIS A 195 -5.47 -4.50 -5.94
CA HIS A 195 -6.20 -4.14 -4.73
C HIS A 195 -7.70 -3.97 -4.99
N ALA A 196 -8.09 -3.26 -6.05
CA ALA A 196 -9.49 -3.09 -6.42
C ALA A 196 -10.20 -4.43 -6.70
N GLN A 197 -9.51 -5.40 -7.31
CA GLN A 197 -10.09 -6.73 -7.57
C GLN A 197 -10.31 -7.50 -6.27
N LEU A 198 -9.37 -7.42 -5.32
CA LEU A 198 -9.50 -8.00 -3.98
C LEU A 198 -10.64 -7.35 -3.19
N GLU A 199 -10.72 -6.02 -3.16
CA GLU A 199 -11.80 -5.31 -2.50
C GLU A 199 -13.17 -5.62 -3.12
N GLY A 200 -13.24 -5.72 -4.44
CA GLY A 200 -14.46 -6.16 -5.13
C GLY A 200 -14.88 -7.59 -4.75
N LEU A 201 -13.92 -8.51 -4.59
CA LEU A 201 -14.19 -9.87 -4.10
C LEU A 201 -14.70 -9.85 -2.65
N PHE A 202 -14.07 -9.07 -1.77
CA PHE A 202 -14.50 -8.96 -0.37
C PHE A 202 -15.90 -8.31 -0.24
N GLY A 203 -16.20 -7.31 -1.07
CA GLY A 203 -17.54 -6.74 -1.15
C GLY A 203 -18.60 -7.79 -1.52
N GLN A 204 -18.32 -8.61 -2.55
CA GLN A 204 -19.22 -9.68 -2.96
C GLN A 204 -19.37 -10.77 -1.89
N PHE A 205 -18.29 -11.13 -1.20
CA PHE A 205 -18.34 -12.05 -0.06
C PHE A 205 -19.27 -11.53 1.03
N LYS A 206 -19.12 -10.26 1.44
CA LYS A 206 -19.96 -9.65 2.46
C LYS A 206 -21.44 -9.77 2.09
N GLN A 207 -21.79 -9.33 0.88
CA GLN A 207 -23.16 -9.41 0.37
C GLN A 207 -23.69 -10.85 0.34
N THR A 208 -22.88 -11.79 -0.15
CA THR A 208 -23.28 -13.21 -0.24
C THR A 208 -23.50 -13.82 1.14
N LEU A 209 -22.64 -13.52 2.12
CA LEU A 209 -22.77 -14.00 3.50
C LEU A 209 -24.02 -13.45 4.19
N ASP A 210 -24.36 -12.18 3.93
CA ASP A 210 -25.60 -11.55 4.39
C ASP A 210 -26.82 -12.22 3.76
N GLU A 211 -26.80 -12.47 2.44
CA GLU A 211 -27.91 -13.09 1.70
C GLU A 211 -28.24 -14.53 2.15
N ILE A 212 -27.23 -15.30 2.57
CA ILE A 212 -27.41 -16.68 3.06
C ILE A 212 -27.63 -16.76 4.58
N ASP A 213 -27.78 -15.62 5.28
CA ASP A 213 -27.87 -15.53 6.75
C ASP A 213 -26.75 -16.31 7.46
N PHE A 214 -25.51 -16.18 6.96
CA PHE A 214 -24.36 -16.89 7.52
C PHE A 214 -24.08 -16.47 8.97
N HIS A 215 -24.37 -15.21 9.29
CA HIS A 215 -23.98 -14.59 10.54
C HIS A 215 -24.77 -15.12 11.74
N LYS A 216 -26.05 -15.50 11.59
CA LYS A 216 -26.88 -16.08 12.66
C LYS A 216 -26.77 -15.30 13.99
N GLY A 217 -26.85 -13.97 13.91
CA GLY A 217 -26.73 -13.06 15.06
C GLY A 217 -25.29 -12.71 15.49
N ARG A 218 -24.25 -13.19 14.80
CA ARG A 218 -22.85 -12.80 15.05
C ARG A 218 -22.47 -11.55 14.26
N ALA A 219 -21.49 -10.79 14.75
CA ALA A 219 -20.96 -9.61 14.06
C ALA A 219 -20.35 -9.96 12.68
N PRO A 220 -20.84 -9.38 11.56
CA PRO A 220 -20.34 -9.65 10.21
C PRO A 220 -18.83 -9.40 10.03
N GLU A 221 -18.30 -8.41 10.74
CA GLU A 221 -16.91 -7.96 10.68
C GLU A 221 -15.93 -9.06 11.08
N SER A 222 -16.36 -10.00 11.93
CA SER A 222 -15.53 -11.12 12.39
C SER A 222 -15.22 -12.10 11.24
N ALA A 223 -16.21 -12.40 10.40
CA ALA A 223 -16.03 -13.28 9.25
C ALA A 223 -15.18 -12.59 8.18
N MET A 224 -15.49 -11.34 7.85
CA MET A 224 -14.75 -10.56 6.86
C MET A 224 -13.28 -10.40 7.23
N ARG A 225 -12.97 -10.14 8.51
CA ARG A 225 -11.58 -10.06 8.97
C ARG A 225 -10.81 -11.38 8.76
N LYS A 226 -11.46 -12.52 8.98
CA LYS A 226 -10.83 -13.84 8.76
C LYS A 226 -10.61 -14.13 7.28
N LEU A 227 -11.59 -13.80 6.42
CA LEU A 227 -11.46 -13.97 4.97
C LEU A 227 -10.34 -13.09 4.41
N ARG A 228 -10.29 -11.80 4.77
CA ARG A 228 -9.20 -10.90 4.37
C ARG A 228 -7.83 -11.47 4.76
N ARG A 229 -7.68 -11.94 6.00
CA ARG A 229 -6.43 -12.55 6.47
C ARG A 229 -6.06 -13.84 5.74
N LEU A 230 -7.05 -14.66 5.40
CA LEU A 230 -6.83 -15.89 4.64
C LEU A 230 -6.31 -15.59 3.23
N PHE A 231 -6.98 -14.67 2.54
CA PHE A 231 -6.67 -14.36 1.14
C PHE A 231 -5.44 -13.46 0.98
N ALA A 232 -5.10 -12.63 1.97
CA ALA A 232 -3.85 -11.86 1.98
C ALA A 232 -2.60 -12.76 1.87
N LYS A 233 -2.66 -13.98 2.41
CA LYS A 233 -1.57 -14.97 2.34
C LYS A 233 -1.55 -15.79 1.06
N ALA A 234 -2.65 -15.78 0.32
CA ALA A 234 -2.83 -16.66 -0.84
C ALA A 234 -2.23 -16.06 -2.13
N GLU A 235 -1.81 -14.79 -2.11
CA GLU A 235 -1.25 -14.07 -3.26
C GLU A 235 -2.10 -14.28 -4.53
N LEU A 236 -3.42 -14.07 -4.39
CA LEU A 236 -4.39 -14.40 -5.43
C LEU A 236 -4.09 -13.71 -6.75
N THR A 237 -4.36 -14.43 -7.82
CA THR A 237 -4.20 -13.96 -9.19
C THR A 237 -5.54 -13.49 -9.75
N GLN A 238 -5.50 -12.72 -10.84
CA GLN A 238 -6.74 -12.24 -11.48
C GLN A 238 -7.66 -13.38 -11.92
N GLN A 239 -7.09 -14.52 -12.32
CA GLN A 239 -7.87 -15.70 -12.71
C GLN A 239 -8.55 -16.35 -11.49
N GLU A 240 -7.85 -16.48 -10.37
CA GLU A 240 -8.40 -17.05 -9.13
C GLU A 240 -9.50 -16.14 -8.55
N ILE A 241 -9.34 -14.80 -8.62
CA ILE A 241 -10.43 -13.89 -8.24
C ILE A 241 -11.66 -14.09 -9.13
N ARG A 242 -11.50 -14.18 -10.46
CA ARG A 242 -12.63 -14.42 -11.37
C ARG A 242 -13.35 -15.72 -11.04
N LEU A 243 -12.61 -16.79 -10.74
CA LEU A 243 -13.18 -18.07 -10.32
C LEU A 243 -14.00 -17.93 -9.04
N LEU A 244 -13.41 -17.34 -7.98
CA LEU A 244 -14.09 -17.15 -6.70
C LEU A 244 -15.36 -16.29 -6.83
N ARG A 245 -15.30 -15.21 -7.62
CA ARG A 245 -16.47 -14.38 -7.91
C ARG A 245 -17.54 -15.12 -8.71
N GLY A 246 -17.14 -16.02 -9.62
CA GLY A 246 -18.06 -16.92 -10.32
C GLY A 246 -18.83 -17.81 -9.36
N VAL A 247 -18.13 -18.46 -8.42
CA VAL A 247 -18.74 -19.28 -7.36
C VAL A 247 -19.73 -18.46 -6.52
N LEU A 248 -19.35 -17.26 -6.09
CA LEU A 248 -20.25 -16.38 -5.32
C LEU A 248 -21.49 -15.99 -6.12
N SER A 249 -21.31 -15.66 -7.41
CA SER A 249 -22.43 -15.30 -8.30
C SER A 249 -23.44 -16.45 -8.43
N ASP A 250 -22.96 -17.69 -8.53
CA ASP A 250 -23.83 -18.87 -8.55
C ASP A 250 -24.59 -19.08 -7.24
N VAL A 251 -23.93 -18.86 -6.09
CA VAL A 251 -24.59 -18.90 -4.77
C VAL A 251 -25.70 -17.85 -4.71
N GLN A 252 -25.42 -16.60 -5.05
CA GLN A 252 -26.40 -15.51 -5.03
C GLN A 252 -27.59 -15.80 -5.97
N ARG A 253 -27.32 -16.35 -7.16
CA ARG A 253 -28.37 -16.79 -8.10
C ARG A 253 -29.27 -17.87 -7.50
N ILE A 254 -28.71 -18.87 -6.82
CA ILE A 254 -29.49 -19.93 -6.16
C ILE A 254 -30.36 -19.35 -5.04
N VAL A 255 -29.83 -18.43 -4.24
CA VAL A 255 -30.57 -17.76 -3.16
C VAL A 255 -31.75 -16.97 -3.74
N MET A 256 -31.53 -16.20 -4.81
CA MET A 256 -32.58 -15.45 -5.49
C MET A 256 -33.71 -16.35 -6.00
N LEU A 257 -33.38 -17.44 -6.69
CA LEU A 257 -34.37 -18.39 -7.21
C LEU A 257 -35.17 -19.07 -6.10
N LYS A 258 -34.53 -19.36 -4.95
CA LYS A 258 -35.23 -19.92 -3.79
C LYS A 258 -36.24 -18.93 -3.21
N ARG A 259 -35.84 -17.68 -3.02
CA ARG A 259 -36.74 -16.62 -2.52
C ARG A 259 -37.96 -16.43 -3.43
N GLN A 260 -37.78 -16.46 -4.75
CA GLN A 260 -38.89 -16.37 -5.71
C GLN A 260 -39.85 -17.55 -5.68
N ARG A 261 -39.42 -18.73 -5.24
CA ARG A 261 -40.28 -19.90 -5.05
C ARG A 261 -41.06 -19.87 -3.74
N ASP A 262 -40.50 -19.21 -2.73
CA ASP A 262 -41.08 -19.10 -1.39
C ASP A 262 -42.02 -17.86 -1.27
N THR A 263 -42.17 -17.07 -2.35
CA THR A 263 -43.08 -15.91 -2.45
C THR A 263 -44.28 -16.26 -3.33
#